data_AF-A0A2S2PD66-F1
#
_entry.id   AF-A0A2S2PD66-F1
#
_cell.length_a   1.000
_cell.length_b   1.000
_cell.length_c   1.000
_cell.angle_alpha   90.00
_cell.angle_beta   90.00
_cell.angle_gamma   90.00
#
_symmetry.space_group_name_H-M   'P 1'
#
loop_
_entity.id
_entity.type
_entity.pdbx_description
1 polymer ?
#
loop_
_entity_poly.entity_id
_entity_poly.type
_entity_poly.pdbx_seq_one_letter_code
_entity_poly.pdbx_strand_id
1 'polypeptide(L)'
;MCMTIDDSNLITCSTDGSICIWKIKDAEGKKVILNDQFAYSDDILVNASDLKNKIENIVELKMRVNELERESKYQITQLIKSKEQQIQELNNNHSIVMKILENKNTVKCL
;
A
#
# COMPACT_ATOMS: atom_id res chain seq x y z
N MET A 1 17.81 19.98 6.34
CA MET A 1 18.65 20.98 5.64
C MET A 1 19.89 20.25 5.14
N CYS A 2 20.27 20.42 3.89
CA CYS A 2 21.43 19.77 3.28
C CYS A 2 22.11 20.74 2.30
N MET A 3 23.43 20.72 2.23
CA MET A 3 24.20 21.51 1.27
C MET A 3 24.47 20.70 0.02
N THR A 4 24.49 21.33 -1.15
CA THR A 4 24.91 20.67 -2.39
C THR A 4 26.40 20.34 -2.33
N ILE A 5 26.83 19.31 -3.07
CA ILE A 5 28.22 18.81 -3.07
C ILE A 5 29.23 19.90 -3.49
N ASP A 6 28.75 20.85 -4.28
CA ASP A 6 29.51 21.95 -4.83
C ASP A 6 29.43 23.22 -3.94
N ASP A 7 28.91 23.11 -2.72
CA ASP A 7 28.74 24.20 -1.74
C ASP A 7 28.03 25.46 -2.28
N SER A 8 27.35 25.35 -3.42
CA SER A 8 26.78 26.50 -4.13
C SER A 8 25.34 26.78 -3.71
N ASN A 9 24.64 25.77 -3.17
CA ASN A 9 23.27 25.90 -2.70
C ASN A 9 23.04 25.19 -1.35
N LEU A 10 22.14 25.77 -0.57
CA LEU A 10 21.54 25.14 0.60
C LEU A 10 20.12 24.70 0.24
N ILE A 11 19.75 23.46 0.58
CA ILE A 11 18.41 22.91 0.38
C ILE A 11 17.75 22.71 1.75
N THR A 12 16.58 23.32 1.91
CA THR A 12 15.74 23.15 3.10
C THR A 12 14.41 22.54 2.69
N CYS A 13 13.90 21.61 3.50
CA CYS A 13 12.60 20.98 3.30
C CYS A 13 11.78 21.15 4.58
N SER A 14 10.53 21.55 4.42
CA SER A 14 9.53 21.66 5.48
C SER A 14 8.80 20.33 5.65
N THR A 15 8.15 20.14 6.80
CA THR A 15 7.38 18.93 7.12
C THR A 15 6.18 18.70 6.19
N ASP A 16 5.70 19.75 5.53
CA ASP A 16 4.64 19.71 4.53
C ASP A 16 5.15 19.33 3.11
N GLY A 17 6.46 19.08 2.96
CA GLY A 17 7.08 18.78 1.67
C GLY A 17 7.45 20.00 0.84
N SER A 18 7.25 21.23 1.35
CA SER A 18 7.71 22.44 0.68
C SER A 18 9.25 22.49 0.66
N ILE A 19 9.85 22.75 -0.50
CA ILE A 19 11.31 22.80 -0.70
C ILE A 19 11.73 24.23 -1.04
N CYS A 20 12.76 24.73 -0.37
CA CYS A 20 13.42 25.99 -0.72
C CYS A 20 14.89 25.73 -1.05
N ILE A 21 15.36 26.37 -2.12
CA ILE A 21 16.75 26.30 -2.60
C ILE A 21 17.36 27.70 -2.48
N TRP A 22 18.43 27.80 -1.70
CA TRP A 22 19.11 29.05 -1.40
C TRP A 22 20.47 29.08 -2.09
N LYS A 23 20.72 30.09 -2.91
CA LYS A 23 22.03 30.28 -3.53
C LYS A 23 23.01 30.91 -2.55
N ILE A 24 24.12 30.23 -2.30
CA ILE A 24 25.17 30.70 -1.39
C ILE A 24 26.10 31.66 -2.14
N LYS A 25 26.46 32.77 -1.50
CA LYS A 25 27.44 33.77 -1.99
C LYS A 25 28.50 33.99 -0.91
N ASP A 26 29.72 34.32 -1.30
CA ASP A 26 30.75 34.72 -0.36
C ASP A 26 30.47 36.11 0.26
N ALA A 27 31.29 36.52 1.23
CA ALA A 27 31.17 37.82 1.91
C ALA A 27 31.35 39.03 0.96
N GLU A 28 31.97 38.84 -0.21
CA GLU A 28 32.14 39.85 -1.26
C GLU A 28 31.00 39.80 -2.31
N GLY A 29 30.01 38.91 -2.12
CA GLY A 29 28.91 38.68 -3.04
C GLY A 29 29.29 37.91 -4.31
N LYS A 30 30.52 37.39 -4.40
CA LYS A 30 30.95 36.55 -5.52
C LYS A 30 30.39 35.14 -5.36
N LYS A 31 30.11 34.50 -6.50
CA LYS A 31 29.73 33.09 -6.54
C LYS A 31 30.94 32.26 -6.11
N VAL A 32 30.70 31.19 -5.35
CA VAL A 32 31.68 30.13 -5.13
C VAL A 32 32.20 29.69 -6.51
N ILE A 33 33.50 29.89 -6.76
CA ILE A 33 34.13 29.49 -8.03
C ILE A 33 34.34 27.98 -7.93
N LEU A 34 33.49 27.24 -8.62
CA LEU A 34 33.65 25.81 -8.75
C LEU A 34 34.76 25.50 -9.74
N ASN A 35 35.61 24.55 -9.38
CA ASN A 35 36.64 24.02 -10.26
C ASN A 35 35.94 23.39 -11.48
N ASP A 36 36.39 23.69 -12.72
CA ASP A 36 35.80 23.17 -13.97
C ASP A 36 35.81 21.62 -14.06
N GLN A 37 36.46 20.96 -13.10
CA GLN A 37 36.48 19.50 -12.96
C GLN A 37 35.25 18.93 -12.23
N PHE A 38 34.39 19.76 -11.64
CA PHE A 38 33.12 19.33 -11.04
C PHE A 38 32.03 19.19 -12.11
N ALA A 39 32.06 18.07 -12.84
CA ALA A 39 30.95 17.67 -13.68
C ALA A 39 29.91 16.94 -12.83
N TYR A 40 28.63 17.30 -12.98
CA TYR A 40 27.54 16.47 -12.44
C TYR A 40 27.59 15.10 -13.12
N SER A 41 27.40 14.03 -12.34
CA SER A 41 27.23 12.70 -12.90
C SER A 41 25.79 12.53 -13.36
N ASP A 42 25.59 12.02 -14.57
CA ASP A 42 24.28 11.60 -15.06
C ASP A 42 23.82 10.29 -14.40
N ASP A 43 24.71 9.61 -13.66
CA ASP A 43 24.40 8.35 -12.98
C ASP A 43 23.82 8.58 -11.58
N ILE A 44 22.80 7.77 -11.23
CA ILE A 44 22.23 7.75 -9.89
C ILE A 44 23.15 6.93 -8.99
N LEU A 45 23.99 7.62 -8.22
CA LEU A 45 24.85 6.99 -7.24
C LEU A 45 24.06 6.68 -5.97
N VAL A 46 24.00 5.40 -5.61
CA VAL A 46 23.44 4.94 -4.33
C VAL A 46 24.48 4.09 -3.63
N ASN A 47 24.53 4.15 -2.30
CA ASN A 47 25.39 3.27 -1.53
C ASN A 47 24.97 1.81 -1.76
N ALA A 48 25.94 0.94 -2.04
CA ALA A 48 25.70 -0.48 -2.29
C ALA A 48 24.99 -1.17 -1.12
N SER A 49 25.31 -0.79 0.14
CA SER A 49 24.61 -1.32 1.32
C SER A 49 23.14 -0.92 1.34
N ASP A 50 22.86 0.33 1.00
CA ASP A 50 21.50 0.88 1.03
C ASP A 50 20.64 0.28 -0.07
N LEU A 51 21.22 0.08 -1.26
CA LEU A 51 20.57 -0.62 -2.35
C LEU A 51 20.25 -2.07 -1.96
N LYS A 52 21.21 -2.79 -1.37
CA LYS A 52 21.01 -4.17 -0.90
C LYS A 52 19.87 -4.24 0.12
N ASN A 53 19.90 -3.37 1.13
CA ASN A 53 18.85 -3.32 2.15
C ASN A 53 17.46 -3.02 1.55
N LYS A 54 17.38 -2.09 0.58
CA LYS A 54 16.13 -1.79 -0.13
C LYS A 54 15.61 -2.99 -0.91
N ILE A 55 16.49 -3.74 -1.57
CA ILE A 55 16.13 -4.96 -2.31
C ILE A 55 15.59 -6.02 -1.35
N GLU A 56 16.25 -6.25 -0.22
CA GLU A 56 15.81 -7.21 0.81
C GLU A 56 14.43 -6.82 1.36
N ASN A 57 14.21 -5.54 1.69
CA ASN A 57 12.91 -5.04 2.13
C ASN A 57 11.81 -5.23 1.08
N ILE A 58 12.11 -5.02 -0.20
CA ILE A 58 11.16 -5.25 -1.29
C ILE A 58 10.75 -6.72 -1.35
N VAL A 59 11.71 -7.65 -1.18
CA VAL A 59 11.42 -9.09 -1.18
C VAL A 59 10.53 -9.46 0.01
N GLU A 60 10.85 -8.96 1.20
CA GLU A 60 10.05 -9.19 2.41
C GLU A 60 8.62 -8.67 2.25
N LEU A 61 8.47 -7.42 1.80
CA LEU A 61 7.16 -6.80 1.59
C LEU A 61 6.35 -7.57 0.53
N LYS A 62 6.98 -8.03 -0.56
CA LYS A 62 6.31 -8.87 -1.56
C LYS A 62 5.80 -10.18 -0.96
N MET A 63 6.59 -10.84 -0.11
CA MET A 63 6.15 -12.06 0.57
C MET A 63 4.95 -11.78 1.48
N ARG A 64 5.00 -10.69 2.25
CA ARG A 64 3.92 -10.33 3.17
C ARG A 64 2.62 -9.97 2.44
N VAL A 65 2.70 -9.26 1.31
CA VAL A 65 1.54 -8.98 0.45
C VAL A 65 0.92 -10.27 -0.08
N ASN A 66 1.73 -11.19 -0.61
CA ASN A 66 1.25 -12.47 -1.11
C ASN A 66 0.60 -13.35 -0.03
N GLU A 67 1.05 -13.25 1.21
CA GLU A 67 0.44 -13.93 2.35
C GLU A 67 -0.93 -13.32 2.70
N LEU A 68 -1.00 -12.00 2.82
CA LEU A 68 -2.25 -11.27 3.10
C LEU A 68 -3.31 -11.49 2.02
N GLU A 69 -2.92 -11.53 0.74
CA GLU A 69 -3.84 -11.84 -0.36
C GLU A 69 -4.41 -13.25 -0.25
N ARG A 70 -3.58 -14.23 0.12
CA ARG A 70 -4.02 -15.62 0.34
C ARG A 70 -4.98 -15.71 1.52
N GLU A 71 -4.66 -15.06 2.63
CA GLU A 71 -5.50 -15.02 3.82
C GLU A 71 -6.86 -14.38 3.51
N SER A 72 -6.87 -13.23 2.83
CA SER A 72 -8.08 -12.54 2.40
C SER A 72 -8.95 -13.43 1.50
N LYS A 73 -8.36 -14.07 0.48
CA LYS A 73 -9.09 -14.99 -0.41
C LYS A 73 -9.69 -16.18 0.35
N TYR A 74 -8.95 -16.70 1.33
CA TYR A 74 -9.45 -17.78 2.18
C TYR A 74 -10.65 -17.33 3.02
N GLN A 75 -10.56 -16.15 3.67
CA GLN A 75 -11.66 -15.59 4.46
C GLN A 75 -12.93 -15.38 3.63
N ILE A 76 -12.79 -14.81 2.41
CA ILE A 76 -13.92 -14.63 1.49
C ILE A 76 -14.55 -15.98 1.13
N THR A 77 -13.74 -16.99 0.83
CA THR A 77 -14.24 -18.33 0.48
C THR A 77 -15.00 -18.96 1.65
N GLN A 78 -14.51 -18.83 2.88
CA GLN A 78 -15.20 -19.32 4.08
C GLN A 78 -16.52 -18.59 4.33
N LEU A 79 -16.51 -17.26 4.15
CA LEU A 79 -17.72 -16.45 4.31
C LEU A 79 -18.80 -16.85 3.30
N ILE A 80 -18.44 -17.05 2.03
CA ILE A 80 -19.37 -17.50 0.98
C ILE A 80 -20.00 -18.84 1.37
N LYS A 81 -19.18 -19.83 1.74
CA LYS A 81 -19.68 -21.16 2.17
C LYS A 81 -20.63 -21.07 3.35
N SER A 82 -20.31 -20.24 4.34
CA SER A 82 -21.17 -20.03 5.51
C SER A 82 -22.51 -19.41 5.12
N LYS A 83 -22.51 -18.44 4.19
CA LYS A 83 -23.73 -17.80 3.71
C LYS A 83 -24.58 -18.73 2.84
N GLU A 84 -23.97 -19.53 1.99
CA GLU A 84 -24.66 -20.57 1.22
C GLU A 84 -25.38 -21.57 2.13
N GLN A 85 -24.71 -22.02 3.21
CA GLN A 85 -25.31 -22.91 4.21
C GLN A 85 -26.51 -22.25 4.90
N GLN A 86 -26.40 -21.00 5.33
CA GLN A 86 -27.51 -20.26 5.95
C GLN A 86 -28.73 -20.13 5.03
N ILE A 87 -28.49 -19.86 3.73
CA ILE A 87 -29.56 -19.78 2.73
C ILE A 87 -30.22 -21.14 2.54
N GLN A 88 -29.44 -22.22 2.46
CA GLN A 88 -29.96 -23.56 2.27
C GLN A 88 -30.82 -24.02 3.46
N GLU A 89 -30.37 -23.75 4.68
CA GLU A 89 -31.14 -24.04 5.90
C GLU A 89 -32.47 -23.27 5.93
N LEU A 90 -32.43 -21.97 5.60
CA LEU A 90 -33.63 -21.13 5.54
C LEU A 90 -34.62 -21.62 4.48
N ASN A 91 -34.14 -22.02 3.30
CA ASN A 91 -34.98 -22.61 2.25
C ASN A 91 -35.62 -23.93 2.68
N ASN A 92 -34.86 -24.80 3.36
CA ASN A 92 -35.39 -26.06 3.89
C ASN A 92 -36.49 -25.81 4.92
N ASN A 93 -36.26 -24.88 5.86
CA ASN A 93 -37.23 -24.50 6.88
C ASN A 93 -38.50 -23.92 6.26
N HIS A 94 -38.37 -23.03 5.27
CA HIS A 94 -39.52 -22.51 4.52
C HIS A 94 -40.29 -23.61 3.81
N SER A 95 -39.62 -24.55 3.14
CA SER A 95 -40.29 -25.68 2.47
C SER A 95 -41.08 -26.54 3.46
N ILE A 96 -40.55 -26.78 4.66
CA ILE A 96 -41.25 -27.53 5.71
C ILE A 96 -42.51 -26.77 6.16
N VAL A 97 -42.39 -25.47 6.45
CA VAL A 97 -43.53 -24.66 6.89
C VAL A 97 -44.62 -24.61 5.82
N MET A 98 -44.25 -24.46 4.55
CA MET A 98 -45.21 -24.48 3.43
C MET A 98 -46.01 -25.78 3.37
N LYS A 99 -45.34 -26.94 3.47
CA LYS A 99 -46.02 -28.26 3.52
C LYS A 99 -46.97 -28.38 4.72
N ILE A 100 -46.59 -27.86 5.88
CA ILE A 100 -47.46 -27.86 7.07
C ILE A 100 -48.72 -27.02 6.83
N LEU A 101 -48.58 -25.84 6.21
CA LEU A 101 -49.71 -24.96 5.91
C LEU A 101 -50.66 -25.58 4.88
N GLU A 102 -50.13 -26.21 3.83
CA GLU A 102 -50.92 -26.94 2.83
C GLU A 102 -51.76 -28.06 3.47
N ASN A 103 -51.13 -28.89 4.32
CA ASN A 103 -51.83 -29.96 5.03
C ASN A 103 -52.91 -29.44 5.99
N LYS A 104 -52.69 -28.31 6.67
CA LYS A 104 -53.70 -27.72 7.55
C LYS A 104 -54.90 -27.17 6.78
N ASN A 105 -54.68 -26.64 5.58
CA ASN A 105 -55.76 -26.13 4.73
C ASN A 105 -56.61 -27.25 4.12
N THR A 106 -56.01 -28.37 3.70
CA THR A 106 -56.77 -29.53 3.20
C THR A 106 -57.62 -30.19 4.28
N VAL A 107 -57.15 -30.27 5.53
CA VAL A 107 -57.93 -30.82 6.66
C VAL A 107 -59.10 -29.91 7.07
N LYS A 108 -59.03 -28.59 6.82
CA LYS A 108 -60.12 -27.65 7.13
C LYS A 108 -61.25 -27.61 6.09
N CYS A 109 -61.04 -28.15 4.89
CA CYS A 109 -62.02 -28.16 3.79
C CYS A 109 -62.80 -29.48 3.67
N LEU A 110 -62.58 -30.44 4.58
CA LEU A 110 -63.34 -31.69 4.74
C LEU A 110 -64.20 -31.61 6.01
#